data_AF-A0A403QQ32-F1
#
_entry.id   AF-A0A403QQ32-F1
#
_cell.length_a   1.000
_cell.length_b   1.000
_cell.length_c   1.000
_cell.angle_alpha   90.00
_cell.angle_beta   90.00
_cell.angle_gamma   90.00
#
_symmetry.space_group_name_H-M   'P 1'
#
loop_
_entity.id
_entity.type
_entity.pdbx_description
1 polymer ?
#
loop_
_entity_poly.entity_id
_entity_poly.type
_entity_poly.pdbx_seq_one_letter_code
_entity_poly.pdbx_strand_id
1 'polypeptide(L)'
;MASPNDFLPYVRRNISGPLNIMMADAVMQAAITFCRESLYCRHTVTLTPVVGVTYPLTDDDSLICTKIICITTPERELFADRDVSLLADKSLRFTESHSRADVLFAVAPRANARSVPDELLDYPEVIGDGAASLLFMQQGKPWQDPQRSEYFRVKFTDGFRRAYRDALDKSPVSPFRNPVRRQRFF
;
A
#
# COMPACT_ATOMS: atom_id res chain seq x y z
N MET A 1 -14.43 -5.34 -0.54
CA MET A 1 -13.12 -6.02 -0.46
C MET A 1 -13.15 -7.23 -1.35
N ALA A 2 -12.12 -7.39 -2.19
CA ALA A 2 -12.02 -8.44 -3.18
C ALA A 2 -11.40 -9.70 -2.57
N SER A 3 -11.66 -10.84 -3.20
CA SER A 3 -11.04 -12.10 -2.84
C SER A 3 -9.71 -12.25 -3.59
N PRO A 4 -8.66 -12.83 -2.97
CA PRO A 4 -7.47 -13.25 -3.71
C PRO A 4 -7.80 -14.19 -4.89
N ASN A 5 -8.93 -14.91 -4.79
CA ASN A 5 -9.39 -15.80 -5.84
C ASN A 5 -9.77 -15.07 -7.15
N ASP A 6 -10.15 -13.80 -7.06
CA ASP A 6 -10.55 -12.99 -8.22
C ASP A 6 -9.36 -12.73 -9.17
N PHE A 7 -8.12 -12.87 -8.66
CA PHE A 7 -6.88 -12.69 -9.41
C PHE A 7 -6.33 -13.99 -10.03
N LEU A 8 -6.88 -15.15 -9.66
CA LEU A 8 -6.39 -16.45 -10.15
C LEU A 8 -6.43 -16.62 -11.67
N PRO A 9 -7.42 -16.10 -12.42
CA PRO A 9 -7.40 -16.18 -13.88
C PRO A 9 -6.13 -15.56 -14.48
N TYR A 10 -5.63 -14.46 -13.89
CA TYR A 10 -4.45 -13.74 -14.36
C TYR A 10 -3.16 -14.50 -14.04
N VAL A 11 -3.11 -15.18 -12.89
CA VAL A 11 -1.98 -16.07 -12.53
C VAL A 11 -1.95 -17.29 -13.45
N ARG A 12 -3.09 -17.96 -13.66
CA ARG A 12 -3.20 -19.19 -14.48
C ARG A 12 -2.83 -18.98 -15.95
N ARG A 13 -2.99 -17.76 -16.46
CA ARG A 13 -2.54 -17.40 -17.81
C ARG A 13 -1.02 -17.53 -17.96
N ASN A 14 -0.28 -17.30 -16.87
CA ASN A 14 1.19 -17.21 -16.87
C ASN A 14 1.86 -18.50 -16.41
N ILE A 15 1.23 -19.26 -15.51
CA ILE A 15 1.81 -20.46 -14.90
C ILE A 15 0.81 -21.61 -14.79
N SER A 16 1.26 -22.82 -15.11
CA SER A 16 0.50 -24.06 -14.98
C SER A 16 1.09 -24.95 -13.88
N GLY A 17 0.25 -25.55 -13.03
CA GLY A 17 0.67 -26.53 -12.02
C GLY A 17 0.43 -26.14 -10.55
N PRO A 18 0.64 -24.89 -10.12
CA PRO A 18 0.38 -24.48 -8.73
C PRO A 18 -1.07 -24.72 -8.29
N LEU A 19 -1.25 -25.13 -7.04
CA LEU A 19 -2.58 -25.27 -6.42
C LEU A 19 -3.21 -23.88 -6.19
N ASN A 20 -4.53 -23.82 -6.15
CA ASN A 20 -5.26 -22.56 -5.91
C ASN A 20 -4.83 -21.87 -4.61
N ILE A 21 -4.59 -22.63 -3.54
CA ILE A 21 -4.11 -22.10 -2.27
C ILE A 21 -2.74 -21.42 -2.41
N MET A 22 -1.83 -22.02 -3.19
CA MET A 22 -0.49 -21.46 -3.41
C MET A 22 -0.55 -20.19 -4.25
N MET A 23 -1.45 -20.17 -5.24
CA MET A 23 -1.68 -18.97 -6.05
C MET A 23 -2.34 -17.86 -5.24
N ALA A 24 -3.32 -18.17 -4.38
CA ALA A 24 -3.97 -17.20 -3.51
C ALA A 24 -2.98 -16.60 -2.50
N ASP A 25 -2.10 -17.42 -1.92
CA ASP A 25 -1.02 -16.94 -1.03
C ASP A 25 -0.05 -16.02 -1.78
N ALA A 26 0.34 -16.39 -3.00
CA ALA A 26 1.19 -15.55 -3.85
C ALA A 26 0.52 -14.23 -4.23
N VAL A 27 -0.79 -14.25 -4.52
CA VAL A 27 -1.61 -13.06 -4.77
C VAL A 27 -1.65 -12.16 -3.54
N MET A 28 -1.83 -12.71 -2.35
CA MET A 28 -1.80 -11.93 -1.11
C MET A 28 -0.44 -11.25 -0.90
N GLN A 29 0.66 -11.97 -1.10
CA GLN A 29 2.01 -11.40 -0.98
C GLN A 29 2.26 -10.31 -2.03
N ALA A 30 1.82 -10.52 -3.27
CA ALA A 30 1.90 -9.54 -4.34
C ALA A 30 1.04 -8.30 -4.02
N ALA A 31 -0.19 -8.48 -3.54
CA ALA A 31 -1.09 -7.40 -3.12
C ALA A 31 -0.49 -6.54 -2.00
N ILE A 32 0.09 -7.16 -0.97
CA ILE A 32 0.76 -6.45 0.13
C ILE A 32 1.93 -5.62 -0.42
N THR A 33 2.75 -6.22 -1.27
CA THR A 33 3.91 -5.53 -1.87
C THR A 33 3.44 -4.38 -2.75
N PHE A 34 2.45 -4.62 -3.61
CA PHE A 34 1.88 -3.61 -4.50
C PHE A 34 1.36 -2.42 -3.70
N CYS A 35 0.55 -2.64 -2.66
CA CYS A 35 -0.01 -1.57 -1.85
C CYS A 35 1.09 -0.75 -1.16
N ARG A 36 2.13 -1.41 -0.64
CA ARG A 36 3.26 -0.75 0.06
C ARG A 36 4.14 0.08 -0.87
N GLU A 37 4.41 -0.42 -2.08
CA GLU A 37 5.30 0.26 -3.02
C GLU A 37 4.56 1.32 -3.86
N SER A 38 3.35 1.02 -4.32
CA SER A 38 2.56 1.95 -5.14
C SER A 38 1.86 3.03 -4.34
N LEU A 39 1.60 2.81 -3.05
CA LEU A 39 0.76 3.67 -2.21
C LEU A 39 -0.57 4.04 -2.90
N TYR A 40 -1.09 3.14 -3.74
CA TYR A 40 -2.27 3.38 -4.57
C TYR A 40 -3.56 3.32 -3.76
N CYS A 41 -3.67 2.34 -2.86
CA CYS A 41 -4.80 2.21 -1.94
C CYS A 41 -4.68 3.27 -0.86
N ARG A 42 -5.40 4.39 -1.01
CA ARG A 42 -5.34 5.56 -0.13
C ARG A 42 -6.69 5.81 0.52
N HIS A 43 -6.70 5.93 1.84
CA HIS A 43 -7.88 6.26 2.61
C HIS A 43 -7.70 7.63 3.26
N THR A 44 -8.83 8.30 3.51
CA THR A 44 -8.87 9.54 4.29
C THR A 44 -9.75 9.31 5.50
N VAL A 45 -9.24 9.68 6.68
CA VAL A 45 -10.03 9.72 7.92
C VAL A 45 -10.09 11.16 8.43
N THR A 46 -11.29 11.61 8.79
CA THR A 46 -11.50 12.91 9.42
C THR A 46 -11.60 12.71 10.92
N LEU A 47 -10.73 13.38 11.66
CA LEU A 47 -10.64 13.30 13.12
C LEU A 47 -10.95 14.66 13.74
N THR A 48 -11.42 14.65 14.99
CA THR A 48 -11.51 15.82 15.86
C THR A 48 -10.50 15.64 17.00
N PRO A 49 -9.20 15.89 16.74
CA PRO A 49 -8.15 15.49 17.65
C PRO A 49 -8.16 16.32 18.93
N VAL A 50 -8.05 15.62 20.05
CA VAL A 50 -7.88 16.19 21.39
C VAL A 50 -6.47 15.88 21.87
N VAL A 51 -5.80 16.87 22.47
CA VAL A 51 -4.45 16.69 23.02
C VAL A 51 -4.38 15.47 23.92
N GLY A 52 -3.39 14.63 23.69
CA GLY A 52 -3.10 13.49 24.55
C GLY A 52 -3.92 12.23 24.25
N VAL A 53 -4.93 12.31 23.37
CA VAL A 53 -5.75 11.17 22.94
C VAL A 53 -5.08 10.47 21.75
N THR A 54 -5.20 9.14 21.73
CA THR A 54 -4.69 8.28 20.66
C THR A 54 -5.81 7.94 19.68
N TYR A 55 -5.55 8.10 18.38
CA TYR A 55 -6.50 7.85 17.30
C TYR A 55 -5.99 6.73 16.39
N PRO A 56 -6.68 5.58 16.29
CA PRO A 56 -6.37 4.59 15.27
C PRO A 56 -6.68 5.15 13.87
N LEU A 57 -5.86 4.79 12.88
CA LEU A 57 -6.04 5.25 11.49
C LEU A 57 -6.99 4.35 10.69
N THR A 58 -7.12 3.08 11.07
CA THR A 58 -7.99 2.11 10.42
C THR A 58 -8.78 1.37 11.48
N ASP A 59 -10.09 1.29 11.28
CA ASP A 59 -10.97 0.43 12.09
C ASP A 59 -11.04 -0.99 11.53
N ASP A 60 -10.50 -1.20 10.33
CA ASP A 60 -10.46 -2.51 9.66
C ASP A 60 -9.21 -3.30 10.07
N ASP A 61 -9.44 -4.39 10.82
CA ASP A 61 -8.41 -5.33 11.26
C ASP A 61 -7.70 -6.04 10.10
N SER A 62 -8.32 -6.12 8.92
CA SER A 62 -7.71 -6.71 7.73
C SER A 62 -6.68 -5.80 7.06
N LEU A 63 -6.70 -4.52 7.38
CA LEU A 63 -5.81 -3.50 6.80
C LEU A 63 -4.80 -3.00 7.83
N ILE A 64 -3.70 -2.46 7.31
CA ILE A 64 -2.70 -1.74 8.09
C ILE A 64 -2.30 -0.47 7.36
N CYS A 65 -2.18 0.63 8.11
CA CYS A 65 -1.58 1.85 7.61
C CYS A 65 -0.09 1.62 7.31
N THR A 66 0.29 1.77 6.05
CA THR A 66 1.68 1.61 5.59
C THR A 66 2.43 2.93 5.68
N LYS A 67 1.82 4.02 5.23
CA LYS A 67 2.42 5.33 5.14
C LYS A 67 1.37 6.42 5.30
N ILE A 68 1.64 7.37 6.18
CA ILE A 68 0.88 8.62 6.22
C ILE A 68 1.41 9.54 5.13
N ILE A 69 0.50 10.06 4.32
CA ILE A 69 0.81 10.90 3.16
C ILE A 69 0.71 12.37 3.55
N CYS A 70 -0.38 12.74 4.23
CA CYS A 70 -0.65 14.12 4.59
C CYS A 70 -1.58 14.18 5.80
N ILE A 71 -1.40 15.20 6.64
CA ILE A 71 -2.34 15.55 7.69
C ILE A 71 -2.67 17.02 7.53
N THR A 72 -3.93 17.35 7.29
CA THR A 72 -4.36 18.73 7.04
C THR A 72 -5.45 19.13 7.99
N THR A 73 -5.28 20.27 8.66
CA THR A 73 -6.37 20.99 9.32
C THR A 73 -6.89 22.07 8.38
N PRO A 74 -8.05 22.69 8.67
CA PRO A 74 -8.54 23.84 7.91
C PRO A 74 -7.54 25.01 7.84
N GLU A 75 -6.65 25.11 8.81
CA GLU A 75 -5.70 26.22 8.95
C GLU A 75 -4.35 25.94 8.28
N ARG A 76 -3.84 24.70 8.43
CA ARG A 76 -2.50 24.33 7.93
C ARG A 76 -2.31 22.82 7.81
N GLU A 77 -1.24 22.44 7.11
CA GLU A 77 -0.72 21.07 7.17
C GLU A 77 0.00 20.83 8.50
N LEU A 78 -0.19 19.65 9.07
CA LEU A 78 0.49 19.16 10.26
C LEU A 78 1.58 18.15 9.88
N PHE A 79 2.70 18.21 10.58
CA PHE A 79 3.85 17.35 10.31
C PHE A 79 4.05 16.32 11.42
N ALA A 80 4.38 15.10 10.99
CA ALA A 80 4.88 14.07 11.90
C ALA A 80 6.13 14.58 12.64
N ASP A 81 6.30 14.15 13.89
CA ASP A 81 7.40 14.51 14.81
C ASP A 81 7.39 15.97 15.30
N ARG A 82 6.55 16.85 14.74
CA ARG A 82 6.34 18.22 15.23
C ARG A 82 4.96 18.41 15.85
N ASP A 83 3.93 18.12 15.08
CA ASP A 83 2.53 18.38 15.43
C ASP A 83 1.80 17.06 15.79
N VAL A 84 2.31 15.92 15.30
CA VAL A 84 1.72 14.61 15.52
C VAL A 84 2.80 13.57 15.82
N SER A 85 2.65 12.84 16.92
CA SER A 85 3.49 11.70 17.27
C SER A 85 2.88 10.41 16.74
N LEU A 86 3.70 9.60 16.05
CA LEU A 86 3.33 8.29 15.53
C LEU A 86 3.67 7.21 16.54
N LEU A 87 2.66 6.45 16.96
CA LEU A 87 2.83 5.33 17.87
C LEU A 87 3.16 4.04 17.11
N ALA A 88 3.70 3.04 17.82
CA ALA A 88 4.18 1.79 17.23
C ALA A 88 3.05 0.98 16.56
N ASP A 89 1.82 1.12 17.05
CA ASP A 89 0.59 0.53 16.51
C ASP A 89 0.01 1.31 15.32
N LYS A 90 0.74 2.32 14.82
CA LYS A 90 0.30 3.22 13.73
C LYS A 90 -0.90 4.09 14.10
N SER A 91 -1.17 4.27 15.38
CA SER A 91 -2.09 5.29 15.85
C SER A 91 -1.42 6.67 15.93
N LEU A 92 -2.25 7.71 15.88
CA LEU A 92 -1.82 9.10 15.95
C LEU A 92 -2.07 9.68 17.32
N ARG A 93 -1.12 10.49 17.81
CA ARG A 93 -1.31 11.34 18.98
C ARG A 93 -0.94 12.77 18.65
N PHE A 94 -1.89 13.69 18.78
CA PHE A 94 -1.71 15.10 18.45
C PHE A 94 -1.14 15.87 19.65
N THR A 95 -0.23 16.82 19.39
CA THR A 95 0.31 17.72 20.42
C THR A 95 -0.65 18.87 20.75
N GLU A 96 -1.49 19.26 19.79
CA GLU A 96 -2.51 20.31 19.93
C GLU A 96 -3.91 19.78 19.59
N SER A 97 -4.94 20.38 20.19
CA SER A 97 -6.33 20.05 19.85
C SER A 97 -6.74 20.81 18.59
N HIS A 98 -7.42 20.14 17.66
CA HIS A 98 -7.98 20.78 16.48
C HIS A 98 -9.46 20.44 16.33
N SER A 99 -10.23 21.39 15.79
CA SER A 99 -11.65 21.17 15.49
C SER A 99 -11.86 20.12 14.40
N ARG A 100 -10.90 19.99 13.48
CA ARG A 100 -10.89 19.01 12.39
C ARG A 100 -9.47 18.75 11.89
N ALA A 101 -9.13 17.49 11.67
CA ALA A 101 -7.91 17.07 11.00
C ALA A 101 -8.24 15.94 10.01
N ASP A 102 -7.98 16.17 8.73
CA ASP A 102 -8.11 15.17 7.67
C ASP A 102 -6.75 14.49 7.48
N VAL A 103 -6.71 13.18 7.66
CA VAL A 103 -5.50 12.36 7.54
C VAL A 103 -5.61 11.50 6.30
N LEU A 104 -4.74 11.75 5.32
CA LEU A 104 -4.58 10.92 4.13
C LEU A 104 -3.43 9.92 4.36
N PHE A 105 -3.72 8.65 4.17
CA PHE A 105 -2.75 7.58 4.38
C PHE A 105 -2.95 6.43 3.39
N ALA A 106 -1.88 5.69 3.13
CA ALA A 106 -1.90 4.48 2.32
C ALA A 106 -2.12 3.24 3.20
N VAL A 107 -2.92 2.31 2.69
CA VAL A 107 -3.26 1.05 3.36
C VAL A 107 -2.71 -0.14 2.58
N ALA A 108 -2.45 -1.23 3.28
CA ALA A 108 -2.19 -2.54 2.69
C ALA A 108 -2.92 -3.62 3.47
N PRO A 109 -3.24 -4.78 2.84
CA PRO A 109 -3.67 -5.95 3.58
C PRO A 109 -2.65 -6.34 4.65
N ARG A 110 -3.12 -6.89 5.77
CA ARG A 110 -2.26 -7.59 6.72
C ARG A 110 -1.85 -8.95 6.16
N ALA A 111 -0.75 -9.50 6.69
CA ALA A 111 -0.25 -10.80 6.27
C ALA A 111 -1.24 -11.96 6.49
N ASN A 112 -2.12 -11.82 7.49
CA ASN A 112 -3.17 -12.78 7.83
C ASN A 112 -4.56 -12.40 7.26
N ALA A 113 -4.65 -11.35 6.45
CA ALA A 113 -5.90 -10.94 5.84
C ALA A 113 -6.37 -12.00 4.83
N ARG A 114 -7.70 -12.16 4.72
CA ARG A 114 -8.34 -13.08 3.75
C ARG A 114 -8.88 -12.37 2.51
N SER A 115 -8.75 -11.06 2.50
CA SER A 115 -9.31 -10.15 1.51
C SER A 115 -8.28 -9.10 1.14
N VAL A 116 -8.46 -8.51 -0.03
CA VAL A 116 -7.63 -7.40 -0.52
C VAL A 116 -8.49 -6.17 -0.83
N PRO A 117 -7.89 -4.97 -0.83
CA PRO A 117 -8.59 -3.75 -1.26
C PRO A 117 -9.19 -3.90 -2.66
N ASP A 118 -10.40 -3.38 -2.87
CA ASP A 118 -11.12 -3.46 -4.15
C ASP A 118 -10.39 -2.70 -5.25
N GLU A 119 -9.63 -1.66 -4.87
CA GLU A 119 -8.79 -0.84 -5.74
C GLU A 119 -7.74 -1.66 -6.50
N LEU A 120 -7.37 -2.85 -6.01
CA LEU A 120 -6.45 -3.73 -6.72
C LEU A 120 -7.06 -4.35 -7.99
N LEU A 121 -8.39 -4.34 -8.12
CA LEU A 121 -9.08 -4.77 -9.34
C LEU A 121 -8.82 -3.84 -10.53
N ASP A 122 -8.24 -2.66 -10.32
CA ASP A 122 -7.76 -1.78 -11.40
C ASP A 122 -6.46 -2.31 -12.04
N TYR A 123 -5.69 -3.16 -11.33
CA TYR A 123 -4.40 -3.71 -11.78
C TYR A 123 -4.31 -5.24 -11.66
N PRO A 124 -5.30 -6.00 -12.15
CA PRO A 124 -5.37 -7.44 -11.87
C PRO A 124 -4.25 -8.21 -12.57
N GLU A 125 -3.83 -7.77 -13.76
CA GLU A 125 -2.69 -8.32 -14.48
C GLU A 125 -1.37 -8.11 -13.72
N VAL A 126 -1.18 -6.93 -13.12
CA VAL A 126 0.04 -6.60 -12.36
C VAL A 126 0.12 -7.47 -11.12
N ILE A 127 -0.98 -7.62 -10.38
CA ILE A 127 -1.04 -8.53 -9.23
C ILE A 127 -0.76 -9.97 -9.67
N GLY A 128 -1.31 -10.40 -10.81
CA GLY A 128 -1.02 -11.70 -11.43
C GLY A 128 0.46 -11.90 -11.76
N ASP A 129 1.13 -10.89 -12.31
CA ASP A 129 2.57 -10.91 -12.61
C ASP A 129 3.40 -11.01 -11.32
N GLY A 130 3.07 -10.24 -10.28
CA GLY A 130 3.73 -10.34 -8.99
C GLY A 130 3.59 -11.73 -8.37
N ALA A 131 2.39 -12.30 -8.39
CA ALA A 131 2.16 -13.66 -7.92
C ALA A 131 2.91 -14.70 -8.75
N ALA A 132 2.94 -14.56 -10.08
CA ALA A 132 3.71 -15.43 -10.97
C ALA A 132 5.21 -15.40 -10.64
N SER A 133 5.79 -14.22 -10.40
CA SER A 133 7.21 -14.10 -10.01
C SER A 133 7.53 -14.89 -8.74
N LEU A 134 6.65 -14.84 -7.74
CA LEU A 134 6.82 -15.56 -6.48
C LEU A 134 6.75 -17.07 -6.68
N LEU A 135 5.82 -17.53 -7.51
CA LEU A 135 5.63 -18.96 -7.79
C LEU A 135 6.79 -19.56 -8.58
N PHE A 136 7.29 -18.86 -9.60
CA PHE A 136 8.43 -19.31 -10.41
C PHE A 136 9.74 -19.41 -9.61
N MET A 137 9.85 -18.70 -8.49
CA MET A 137 11.02 -18.73 -7.61
C MET A 137 11.03 -19.92 -6.62
N GLN A 138 9.92 -20.68 -6.50
CA GLN A 138 9.80 -21.76 -5.53
C GLN A 138 10.72 -22.95 -5.85
N GLN A 139 11.69 -23.22 -4.97
CA GLN A 139 12.66 -24.28 -5.17
C GLN A 139 12.03 -25.68 -5.10
N GLY A 140 12.46 -26.58 -5.99
CA GLY A 140 12.05 -27.98 -6.01
C GLY A 140 10.62 -28.22 -6.53
N LYS A 141 10.02 -27.21 -7.17
CA LYS A 141 8.70 -27.33 -7.83
C LYS A 141 8.87 -27.54 -9.35
N PRO A 142 7.96 -28.26 -10.01
CA PRO A 142 8.08 -28.55 -11.45
C PRO A 142 7.94 -27.31 -12.33
N TRP A 143 7.32 -26.24 -11.82
CA TRP A 143 7.19 -24.95 -12.49
C TRP A 143 8.30 -23.95 -12.11
N GLN A 144 9.33 -24.37 -11.38
CA GLN A 144 10.42 -23.48 -11.02
C GLN A 144 11.14 -22.98 -12.27
N ASP A 145 11.23 -21.67 -12.45
CA ASP A 145 11.93 -21.03 -13.56
C ASP A 145 12.45 -19.64 -13.12
N PRO A 146 13.73 -19.54 -12.69
CA PRO A 146 14.29 -18.27 -12.24
C PRO A 146 14.29 -17.17 -13.30
N GLN A 147 14.39 -17.51 -14.59
CA GLN A 147 14.40 -16.51 -15.66
C GLN A 147 13.01 -15.92 -15.85
N ARG A 148 11.96 -16.76 -15.83
CA ARG A 148 10.57 -16.27 -15.86
C ARG A 148 10.20 -15.50 -14.61
N SER A 149 10.67 -15.94 -13.44
CA SER A 149 10.50 -15.19 -12.19
C SER A 149 10.97 -13.74 -12.33
N GLU A 150 12.19 -13.56 -12.84
CA GLU A 150 12.77 -12.23 -13.06
C GLU A 150 11.97 -11.39 -14.07
N TYR A 151 11.55 -11.99 -15.18
CA TYR A 151 10.71 -11.31 -16.18
C TYR A 151 9.41 -10.75 -15.57
N PHE A 152 8.70 -11.57 -14.78
CA PHE A 152 7.48 -11.13 -14.13
C PHE A 152 7.73 -10.12 -13.00
N ARG A 153 8.87 -10.22 -12.31
CA ARG A 153 9.29 -9.24 -11.31
C ARG A 153 9.49 -7.85 -11.91
N VAL A 154 10.09 -7.76 -13.10
CA VAL A 154 10.25 -6.50 -13.83
C VAL A 154 8.88 -5.90 -14.20
N LYS A 155 7.98 -6.71 -14.77
CA LYS A 155 6.61 -6.27 -15.09
C LYS A 155 5.85 -5.77 -13.87
N PHE A 156 5.93 -6.52 -12.77
CA PHE A 156 5.31 -6.15 -11.51
C PHE A 156 5.83 -4.79 -11.01
N THR A 157 7.15 -4.59 -11.09
CA THR A 157 7.81 -3.35 -10.71
C THR A 157 7.34 -2.16 -11.53
N ASP A 158 7.29 -2.31 -12.85
CA ASP A 158 6.81 -1.26 -13.74
C ASP A 158 5.32 -0.97 -13.53
N GLY A 159 4.54 -2.02 -13.25
CA GLY A 159 3.11 -1.93 -12.95
C GLY A 159 2.82 -1.13 -11.68
N PHE A 160 3.47 -1.43 -10.56
CA PHE A 160 3.24 -0.67 -9.32
C PHE A 160 3.79 0.76 -9.38
N ARG A 161 4.85 1.01 -10.17
CA ARG A 161 5.36 2.38 -10.44
C ARG A 161 4.41 3.20 -11.29
N ARG A 162 3.69 2.56 -12.22
CA ARG A 162 2.57 3.19 -12.94
C ARG A 162 1.44 3.52 -11.97
N ALA A 163 1.03 2.56 -11.14
CA ALA A 163 0.00 2.80 -10.13
C ALA A 163 0.36 3.94 -9.15
N TYR A 164 1.64 4.07 -8.76
CA TYR A 164 2.08 5.22 -7.95
C TYR A 164 1.84 6.56 -8.64
N ARG A 165 2.11 6.65 -9.95
CA ARG A 165 1.84 7.87 -10.74
C ARG A 165 0.34 8.15 -10.82
N ASP A 166 -0.46 7.13 -11.12
CA ASP A 166 -1.91 7.26 -11.20
C ASP A 166 -2.52 7.67 -9.83
N ALA A 167 -1.91 7.21 -8.73
CA ALA A 167 -2.29 7.63 -7.37
C ALA A 167 -2.01 9.12 -7.11
N LEU A 168 -0.91 9.66 -7.67
CA LEU A 168 -0.61 11.09 -7.60
C LEU A 168 -1.56 11.91 -8.48
N ASP A 169 -2.00 11.38 -9.61
CA ASP A 169 -2.99 12.07 -10.45
C ASP A 169 -4.36 12.15 -9.74
N LYS A 170 -4.76 11.11 -9.01
CA LYS A 170 -5.99 11.11 -8.19
C LYS A 170 -5.88 12.00 -6.95
N SER A 171 -4.73 11.97 -6.28
CA SER A 171 -4.46 12.71 -5.06
C SER A 171 -3.04 13.31 -5.17
N PRO A 172 -2.90 14.59 -5.58
CA PRO A 172 -1.62 15.24 -5.93
C PRO A 172 -0.77 15.59 -4.71
N VAL A 173 -0.80 14.74 -3.69
CA VAL A 173 -0.02 14.85 -2.48
C VAL A 173 0.87 13.63 -2.39
N SER A 174 2.17 13.89 -2.46
CA SER A 174 3.20 12.87 -2.26
C SER A 174 3.56 12.80 -0.77
N PRO A 175 3.84 11.61 -0.20
CA PRO A 175 4.40 11.50 1.15
C PRO A 175 5.83 12.05 1.23
N PHE A 176 6.51 12.21 0.09
CA PHE A 176 7.85 12.77 0.03
C PHE A 176 7.78 14.29 0.03
N ARG A 177 8.20 14.90 1.13
CA ARG A 177 8.42 16.35 1.25
C ARG A 177 9.89 16.61 0.94
N ASN A 178 10.18 17.22 -0.21
CA ASN A 178 11.54 17.67 -0.50
C ASN A 178 11.81 18.89 0.39
N PRO A 179 12.86 18.89 1.24
CA PRO A 179 13.18 20.05 2.06
C PRO A 179 13.39 21.26 1.14
N VAL A 180 12.78 22.39 1.49
CA VAL A 180 12.99 23.65 0.76
C VAL A 180 14.48 23.94 0.77
N ARG A 181 15.13 23.90 -0.40
CA ARG A 181 16.55 24.23 -0.55
C ARG A 181 16.73 25.69 -0.16
N ARG A 182 17.19 25.95 1.06
CA ARG A 182 17.62 27.28 1.50
C ARG A 182 18.96 27.56 0.84
N GLN A 183 18.96 28.21 -0.32
CA GLN A 183 20.19 28.82 -0.84
C GLN A 183 20.62 29.89 0.16
N ARG A 184 21.77 29.66 0.81
CA ARG A 184 22.46 30.72 1.55
C ARG A 184 23.14 31.57 0.49
N PHE A 185 22.60 32.76 0.24
CA PHE A 185 23.36 33.81 -0.43
C PHE A 185 24.42 34.28 0.57
N PHE A 186 25.69 34.05 0.24
CA PHE A 186 26.86 34.58 0.96
C PHE A 186 27.32 35.87 0.31
#